data_AF-A0A6B8JSF9-F1
#
_entry.id   AF-A0A6B8JSF9-F1
#
_cell.length_a   1.000
_cell.length_b   1.000
_cell.length_c   1.000
_cell.angle_alpha   90.00
_cell.angle_beta   90.00
_cell.angle_gamma   90.00
#
_symmetry.space_group_name_H-M   'P 1'
#
loop_
_entity.id
_entity.type
_entity.pdbx_description
1 polymer ?
#
loop_
_entity_poly.entity_id
_entity_poly.type
_entity_poly.pdbx_seq_one_letter_code
_entity_poly.pdbx_strand_id
1 'polypeptide(L)'
;MKDWLTTEIQNRLDASNSLPLQEILADSLFYPAAGVDGSPVRHAKRLGVNSFVYVDTITSVEKLDETFILEPFRGYQIFGQRRLVKEDLIPNGWAPRLPESFHPGLMERYNFAMRLTNANPITAFATWFILKRDQELDDTHGPASFSLLYIRGEGVATYQALYIEQKILPRIVAIIRPGTGFGGNYGDFEELFFDVAAIHPEGMPLRLLEWHSVNHPNRNADSPWVKHYPTHLLGPLPKDGEPDFALSLYGAV
;
A
#
# COMPACT_ATOMS: atom_id res chain seq x y z
N MET A 1 -19.14 2.58 0.63
CA MET A 1 -17.96 1.93 1.26
C MET A 1 -18.47 0.88 2.22
N LYS A 2 -17.76 -0.24 2.41
CA LYS A 2 -18.17 -1.26 3.38
C LYS A 2 -18.03 -0.69 4.79
N ASP A 3 -19.11 -0.70 5.55
CA ASP A 3 -19.16 -0.24 6.94
C ASP A 3 -18.81 -1.40 7.88
N TRP A 4 -17.56 -1.88 7.80
CA TRP A 4 -17.06 -2.96 8.66
C TRP A 4 -16.21 -2.44 9.82
N LEU A 5 -15.92 -1.12 9.83
CA LEU A 5 -15.16 -0.41 10.85
C LEU A 5 -16.06 0.09 11.99
N THR A 6 -17.04 -0.72 12.37
CA THR A 6 -18.05 -0.42 13.39
C THR A 6 -17.53 -0.66 14.81
N THR A 7 -18.37 -0.50 15.83
CA THR A 7 -18.01 -0.71 17.25
C THR A 7 -17.41 -2.10 17.54
N GLU A 8 -17.78 -3.13 16.78
CA GLU A 8 -17.23 -4.49 16.93
C GLU A 8 -15.73 -4.59 16.58
N ILE A 9 -15.16 -3.57 15.91
CA ILE A 9 -13.74 -3.56 15.55
C ILE A 9 -12.82 -3.64 16.77
N GLN A 10 -13.28 -3.15 17.93
CA GLN A 10 -12.53 -3.25 19.19
C GLN A 10 -12.25 -4.70 19.57
N ASN A 11 -13.22 -5.60 19.36
CA ASN A 11 -13.03 -7.02 19.62
C ASN A 11 -11.99 -7.61 18.64
N ARG A 12 -12.00 -7.18 17.37
CA ARG A 12 -11.07 -7.69 16.35
C ARG A 12 -9.62 -7.20 16.54
N LEU A 13 -9.42 -6.12 17.30
CA LEU A 13 -8.10 -5.63 17.68
C LEU A 13 -7.41 -6.51 18.74
N ASP A 14 -8.17 -7.33 19.48
CA ASP A 14 -7.60 -8.29 20.41
C ASP A 14 -6.79 -9.37 19.65
N ALA A 15 -5.55 -9.58 20.08
CA ALA A 15 -4.63 -10.55 19.47
C ALA A 15 -5.11 -12.00 19.58
N SER A 16 -6.00 -12.32 20.52
CA SER A 16 -6.62 -13.65 20.65
C SER A 16 -7.64 -13.96 19.56
N ASN A 17 -8.16 -12.94 18.87
CA ASN A 17 -9.12 -13.09 17.78
C ASN A 17 -8.41 -13.21 16.43
N SER A 18 -9.06 -13.85 15.46
CA SER A 18 -8.57 -13.91 14.09
C SER A 18 -8.56 -12.52 13.45
N LEU A 19 -7.48 -12.18 12.75
CA LEU A 19 -7.41 -10.95 11.96
C LEU A 19 -8.49 -10.96 10.87
N PRO A 20 -9.26 -9.87 10.66
CA PRO A 20 -10.23 -9.76 9.57
C PRO A 20 -9.53 -9.49 8.24
N LEU A 21 -8.68 -10.43 7.81
CA LEU A 21 -7.78 -10.25 6.69
C LEU A 21 -8.54 -10.04 5.37
N GLN A 22 -9.66 -10.74 5.17
CA GLN A 22 -10.51 -10.56 3.99
C GLN A 22 -11.03 -9.12 3.89
N GLU A 23 -11.50 -8.54 5.00
CA GLU A 23 -12.03 -7.18 5.04
C GLU A 23 -10.93 -6.11 4.93
N ILE A 24 -9.73 -6.40 5.43
CA ILE A 24 -8.56 -5.53 5.28
C ILE A 24 -8.12 -5.48 3.81
N LEU A 25 -8.08 -6.62 3.12
CA LEU A 25 -7.52 -6.74 1.77
C LEU A 25 -8.54 -6.48 0.66
N ALA A 26 -9.79 -6.92 0.81
CA ALA A 26 -10.80 -6.75 -0.23
C ALA A 26 -11.17 -5.27 -0.38
N ASP A 27 -11.23 -4.79 -1.63
CA ASP A 27 -11.49 -3.39 -1.96
C ASP A 27 -10.46 -2.38 -1.38
N SER A 28 -9.28 -2.86 -0.98
CA SER A 28 -8.22 -2.00 -0.41
C SER A 28 -7.48 -1.20 -1.48
N LEU A 29 -6.65 -0.26 -1.01
CA LEU A 29 -5.55 0.30 -1.78
C LEU A 29 -4.23 -0.33 -1.30
N PHE A 30 -3.49 -0.95 -2.22
CA PHE A 30 -2.13 -1.43 -1.97
C PHE A 30 -1.11 -0.39 -2.41
N TYR A 31 -0.21 -0.01 -1.52
CA TYR A 31 0.82 1.00 -1.78
C TYR A 31 2.21 0.48 -1.37
N PRO A 32 3.02 0.00 -2.33
CA PRO A 32 4.44 -0.30 -2.09
C PRO A 32 5.30 0.97 -2.06
N ALA A 33 6.39 0.93 -1.30
CA ALA A 33 7.26 2.10 -1.03
C ALA A 33 6.48 3.29 -0.49
N ALA A 34 5.50 3.04 0.39
CA ALA A 34 4.58 4.06 0.85
C ALA A 34 5.23 5.08 1.79
N GLY A 35 6.33 4.70 2.46
CA GLY A 35 6.82 5.42 3.64
C GLY A 35 5.65 5.76 4.56
N VAL A 36 5.49 7.05 4.87
CA VAL A 36 4.38 7.57 5.70
C VAL A 36 3.44 8.50 4.92
N ASP A 37 3.30 8.30 3.60
CA ASP A 37 2.58 9.22 2.71
C ASP A 37 1.07 9.28 3.00
N GLY A 38 0.59 10.46 3.41
CA GLY A 38 -0.82 10.75 3.68
C GLY A 38 -1.69 10.96 2.44
N SER A 39 -1.10 11.10 1.26
CA SER A 39 -1.82 11.54 0.07
C SER A 39 -2.96 10.60 -0.34
N PRO A 40 -2.79 9.25 -0.38
CA PRO A 40 -3.89 8.34 -0.67
C PRO A 40 -5.04 8.42 0.36
N VAL A 41 -4.72 8.56 1.65
CA VAL A 41 -5.70 8.69 2.73
C VAL A 41 -6.50 9.99 2.60
N ARG A 42 -5.82 11.11 2.30
CA ARG A 42 -6.48 12.40 2.05
C ARG A 42 -7.54 12.30 0.94
N HIS A 43 -7.29 11.48 -0.08
CA HIS A 43 -8.19 11.31 -1.22
C HIS A 43 -9.10 10.09 -1.12
N ALA A 44 -9.10 9.37 0.00
CA ALA A 44 -9.82 8.12 0.23
C ALA A 44 -11.26 8.12 -0.27
N LYS A 45 -12.04 9.17 0.05
CA LYS A 45 -13.44 9.33 -0.37
C LYS A 45 -13.58 9.39 -1.90
N ARG A 46 -12.68 10.10 -2.58
CA ARG A 46 -12.66 10.23 -4.04
C ARG A 46 -12.18 8.95 -4.72
N LEU A 47 -11.22 8.27 -4.11
CA LEU A 47 -10.72 6.97 -4.54
C LEU A 47 -11.74 5.84 -4.30
N GLY A 48 -12.65 6.04 -3.35
CA GLY A 48 -13.68 5.08 -2.99
C GLY A 48 -13.14 3.88 -2.20
N VAL A 49 -12.14 4.12 -1.34
CA VAL A 49 -11.48 3.13 -0.48
C VAL A 49 -11.43 3.63 0.97
N ASN A 50 -11.49 2.71 1.92
CA ASN A 50 -11.31 2.98 3.36
C ASN A 50 -10.43 1.94 4.06
N SER A 51 -9.74 1.09 3.28
CA SER A 51 -8.72 0.17 3.77
C SER A 51 -7.45 0.36 2.93
N PHE A 52 -6.33 0.49 3.61
CA PHE A 52 -5.03 0.78 3.03
C PHE A 52 -4.03 -0.27 3.49
N VAL A 53 -3.21 -0.76 2.56
CA VAL A 53 -2.10 -1.66 2.84
C VAL A 53 -0.82 -0.97 2.38
N TYR A 54 -0.08 -0.45 3.34
CA TYR A 54 1.17 0.28 3.11
C TYR A 54 2.34 -0.67 3.34
N VAL A 55 3.27 -0.67 2.40
CA VAL A 55 4.46 -1.51 2.44
C VAL A 55 5.69 -0.65 2.22
N ASP A 56 6.69 -0.80 3.07
CA ASP A 56 7.93 -0.03 2.95
C ASP A 56 9.11 -0.80 3.57
N THR A 57 10.29 -0.77 2.96
CA THR A 57 11.47 -1.47 3.50
C THR A 57 12.29 -0.61 4.45
N ILE A 58 12.17 0.72 4.35
CA ILE A 58 13.03 1.71 5.01
C ILE A 58 12.52 2.06 6.41
N THR A 59 11.21 2.24 6.54
CA THR A 59 10.57 2.75 7.76
C THR A 59 10.68 1.74 8.90
N SER A 60 11.41 2.10 9.94
CA SER A 60 11.55 1.28 11.15
C SER A 60 10.31 1.35 12.04
N VAL A 61 10.20 0.45 13.02
CA VAL A 61 9.06 0.48 13.96
C VAL A 61 9.12 1.73 14.82
N GLU A 62 10.31 2.17 15.22
CA GLU A 62 10.51 3.39 15.99
C GLU A 62 10.07 4.61 15.19
N LYS A 63 10.45 4.68 13.90
CA LYS A 63 10.04 5.78 13.03
C LYS A 63 8.54 5.77 12.77
N LEU A 64 7.95 4.58 12.62
CA LEU A 64 6.51 4.41 12.47
C LEU A 64 5.79 4.90 13.73
N ASP A 65 6.24 4.48 14.90
CA ASP A 65 5.67 4.86 16.19
C ASP A 65 5.80 6.37 16.40
N GLU A 66 6.98 6.95 16.18
CA GLU A 66 7.18 8.41 16.22
C GLU A 66 6.24 9.15 15.27
N THR A 67 6.05 8.64 14.06
CA THR A 67 5.23 9.34 13.06
C THR A 67 3.75 9.16 13.37
N PHE A 68 3.27 7.92 13.49
CA PHE A 68 1.84 7.64 13.60
C PHE A 68 1.28 7.75 15.01
N ILE A 69 2.07 7.53 16.07
CA ILE A 69 1.58 7.64 17.44
C ILE A 69 1.61 9.09 17.92
N LEU A 70 2.62 9.87 17.52
CA LEU A 70 2.73 11.27 17.97
C LEU A 70 1.90 12.22 17.10
N GLU A 71 1.98 12.07 15.77
CA GLU A 71 1.24 12.90 14.81
C GLU A 71 0.72 12.03 13.66
N PRO A 72 -0.36 11.24 13.89
CA PRO A 72 -1.00 10.47 12.82
C PRO A 72 -1.42 11.35 11.64
N PHE A 73 -1.96 10.73 10.59
CA PHE A 73 -2.50 11.45 9.43
C PHE A 73 -3.32 12.66 9.88
N ARG A 74 -2.96 13.85 9.36
CA ARG A 74 -3.55 15.13 9.77
C ARG A 74 -5.07 15.03 9.89
N GLY A 75 -5.61 15.35 11.06
CA GLY A 75 -7.05 15.32 11.33
C GLY A 75 -7.64 13.95 11.67
N TYR A 76 -6.80 12.96 11.99
CA TYR A 76 -7.20 11.64 12.44
C TYR A 76 -6.48 11.26 13.73
N GLN A 77 -7.09 10.39 14.52
CA GLN A 77 -6.52 9.79 15.73
C GLN A 77 -6.53 8.26 15.62
N ILE A 78 -5.56 7.61 16.24
CA ILE A 78 -5.56 6.15 16.39
C ILE A 78 -6.68 5.78 17.35
N PHE A 79 -7.69 5.07 16.83
CA PHE A 79 -8.76 4.49 17.63
C PHE A 79 -8.33 3.15 18.24
N GLY A 80 -7.45 2.42 17.56
CA GLY A 80 -6.81 1.23 18.09
C GLY A 80 -5.81 0.63 17.12
N GLN A 81 -4.95 -0.24 17.64
CA GLN A 81 -3.91 -0.90 16.86
C GLN A 81 -3.67 -2.33 17.34
N ARG A 82 -3.15 -3.17 16.44
CA ARG A 82 -2.74 -4.54 16.71
C ARG A 82 -1.41 -4.82 16.03
N ARG A 83 -0.41 -5.26 16.82
CA ARG A 83 0.84 -5.82 16.29
C ARG A 83 0.55 -7.21 15.74
N LEU A 84 1.05 -7.51 14.54
CA LEU A 84 0.76 -8.76 13.87
C LEU A 84 1.99 -9.67 13.83
N VAL A 85 1.73 -10.96 13.88
CA VAL A 85 2.71 -12.01 13.58
C VAL A 85 2.53 -12.49 12.13
N LYS A 86 3.51 -13.26 11.63
CA LYS A 86 3.49 -13.79 10.26
C LYS A 86 2.21 -14.60 9.99
N GLU A 87 1.78 -15.40 10.95
CA GLU A 87 0.62 -16.28 10.88
C GLU A 87 -0.71 -15.52 10.78
N ASP A 88 -0.77 -14.26 11.24
CA ASP A 88 -1.96 -13.40 11.04
C ASP A 88 -2.13 -13.02 9.56
N LEU A 89 -1.03 -12.85 8.82
CA LEU A 89 -1.01 -12.36 7.44
C LEU A 89 -1.10 -13.49 6.41
N ILE A 90 -0.50 -14.64 6.74
CA ILE A 90 -0.46 -15.82 5.88
C ILE A 90 -0.87 -17.06 6.69
N PRO A 91 -2.12 -17.16 7.16
CA PRO A 91 -2.61 -18.27 7.96
C PRO A 91 -2.46 -19.65 7.29
N ASN A 92 -2.40 -19.68 5.96
CA ASN A 92 -2.19 -20.90 5.17
C ASN A 92 -0.73 -21.12 4.73
N GLY A 93 0.19 -20.28 5.21
CA GLY A 93 1.57 -20.22 4.75
C GLY A 93 1.73 -19.53 3.40
N TRP A 94 2.99 -19.21 3.06
CA TRP A 94 3.40 -18.64 1.78
C TRP A 94 4.89 -18.94 1.57
N ALA A 95 5.27 -19.18 0.32
CA ALA A 95 6.66 -19.26 -0.11
C ALA A 95 6.89 -18.27 -1.27
N PRO A 96 7.97 -17.48 -1.23
CA PRO A 96 8.27 -16.53 -2.28
C PRO A 96 8.50 -17.23 -3.62
N ARG A 97 7.88 -16.71 -4.67
CA ARG A 97 8.13 -17.12 -6.06
C ARG A 97 8.76 -15.95 -6.81
N LEU A 98 9.87 -16.21 -7.49
CA LEU A 98 10.53 -15.22 -8.31
C LEU A 98 9.66 -14.89 -9.54
N PRO A 99 9.47 -13.60 -9.87
CA PRO A 99 8.80 -13.18 -11.11
C PRO A 99 9.53 -13.68 -12.36
N GLU A 100 8.83 -13.79 -13.50
CA GLU A 100 9.44 -14.26 -14.76
C GLU A 100 10.51 -13.28 -15.28
N SER A 101 10.28 -11.98 -15.16
CA SER A 101 11.27 -10.93 -15.46
C SER A 101 12.46 -10.89 -14.48
N PHE A 102 12.46 -11.69 -13.41
CA PHE A 102 13.58 -11.78 -12.50
C PHE A 102 14.75 -12.51 -13.14
N HIS A 103 15.85 -11.80 -13.38
CA HIS A 103 17.08 -12.35 -13.95
C HIS A 103 18.23 -12.32 -12.93
N PRO A 104 19.25 -13.19 -13.05
CA PRO A 104 20.30 -13.34 -12.03
C PRO A 104 21.02 -12.04 -11.62
N GLY A 105 21.18 -11.09 -12.54
CA GLY A 105 21.78 -9.78 -12.26
C GLY A 105 20.97 -8.91 -11.27
N LEU A 106 19.68 -9.18 -11.09
CA LEU A 106 18.85 -8.48 -10.11
C LEU A 106 19.06 -8.99 -8.69
N MET A 107 19.51 -10.23 -8.51
CA MET A 107 19.72 -10.79 -7.19
C MET A 107 20.75 -9.97 -6.38
N GLU A 108 21.83 -9.54 -7.01
CA GLU A 108 22.83 -8.69 -6.36
C GLU A 108 22.26 -7.32 -6.00
N ARG A 109 21.49 -6.70 -6.91
CA ARG A 109 20.86 -5.39 -6.68
C ARG A 109 19.80 -5.47 -5.57
N TYR A 110 18.99 -6.52 -5.56
CA TYR A 110 18.02 -6.81 -4.52
C TYR A 110 18.71 -6.98 -3.16
N ASN A 111 19.73 -7.85 -3.08
CA ASN A 111 20.47 -8.07 -1.85
C ASN A 111 21.16 -6.80 -1.34
N PHE A 112 21.68 -5.98 -2.25
CA PHE A 112 22.25 -4.68 -1.91
C PHE A 112 21.19 -3.72 -1.35
N ALA A 113 20.03 -3.59 -1.99
CA ALA A 113 18.92 -2.77 -1.49
C ALA A 113 18.45 -3.22 -0.10
N MET A 114 18.24 -4.53 0.12
CA MET A 114 17.82 -5.05 1.43
C MET A 114 18.86 -4.78 2.53
N ARG A 115 20.16 -4.83 2.20
CA ARG A 115 21.24 -4.47 3.15
C ARG A 115 21.23 -2.99 3.48
N LEU A 116 21.05 -2.11 2.48
CA LEU A 116 21.01 -0.67 2.68
C LEU A 116 19.85 -0.24 3.59
N THR A 117 18.68 -0.87 3.44
CA THR A 117 17.49 -0.56 4.23
C THR A 117 17.43 -1.35 5.55
N ASN A 118 18.42 -2.21 5.80
CA ASN A 118 18.43 -3.18 6.90
C ASN A 118 17.12 -4.00 6.97
N ALA A 119 16.52 -4.29 5.81
CA ALA A 119 15.32 -5.10 5.70
C ALA A 119 15.68 -6.58 5.80
N ASN A 120 15.30 -7.21 6.92
CA ASN A 120 15.55 -8.62 7.19
C ASN A 120 14.52 -9.17 8.19
N PRO A 121 14.46 -10.49 8.44
CA PRO A 121 13.44 -11.07 9.33
C PRO A 121 13.43 -10.54 10.77
N ILE A 122 14.55 -10.02 11.28
CA ILE A 122 14.65 -9.45 12.64
C ILE A 122 14.00 -8.07 12.69
N THR A 123 14.10 -7.30 11.60
CA THR A 123 13.57 -5.93 11.52
C THR A 123 12.18 -5.86 10.91
N ALA A 124 11.72 -6.93 10.28
CA ALA A 124 10.39 -7.06 9.69
C ALA A 124 9.29 -6.92 10.75
N PHE A 125 8.21 -6.24 10.37
CA PHE A 125 7.03 -6.15 11.21
C PHE A 125 5.77 -5.84 10.43
N ALA A 126 4.62 -6.06 11.07
CA ALA A 126 3.35 -5.58 10.59
C ALA A 126 2.52 -5.01 11.75
N THR A 127 1.80 -3.92 11.51
CA THR A 127 0.89 -3.32 12.48
C THR A 127 -0.36 -2.88 11.76
N TRP A 128 -1.50 -3.28 12.29
CA TRP A 128 -2.80 -2.89 11.80
C TRP A 128 -3.38 -1.80 12.69
N PHE A 129 -3.78 -0.70 12.08
CA PHE A 129 -4.32 0.48 12.73
C PHE A 129 -5.75 0.72 12.27
N ILE A 130 -6.59 1.16 13.21
CA ILE A 130 -7.88 1.77 12.94
C ILE A 130 -7.78 3.24 13.33
N LEU A 131 -8.05 4.11 12.38
CA LEU A 131 -8.02 5.56 12.60
C LEU A 131 -9.41 6.15 12.45
N LYS A 132 -9.69 7.19 13.24
CA LYS A 132 -10.95 7.95 13.19
C LYS A 132 -10.66 9.42 12.98
N ARG A 133 -11.47 10.05 12.14
CA ARG A 133 -11.40 11.48 11.86
C ARG A 133 -11.77 12.27 13.11
N ASP A 134 -11.08 13.37 13.35
CA ASP A 134 -11.41 14.29 14.45
C ASP A 134 -12.87 14.76 14.33
N GLN A 135 -13.56 14.82 15.48
CA GLN A 135 -14.99 15.15 15.54
C GLN A 135 -15.30 16.56 15.04
N GLU A 136 -14.31 17.46 15.07
CA GLU A 136 -14.42 18.85 14.63
C GLU A 136 -14.36 19.02 13.10
N LEU A 137 -13.85 18.00 12.40
CA LEU A 137 -13.76 18.03 10.94
C LEU A 137 -15.07 17.51 10.35
N ASP A 138 -15.33 17.80 9.07
CA ASP A 138 -16.48 17.27 8.34
C ASP A 138 -16.06 16.20 7.30
N ASP A 139 -17.04 15.69 6.56
CA ASP A 139 -16.82 14.64 5.57
C ASP A 139 -16.08 15.10 4.30
N THR A 140 -15.68 16.37 4.22
CA THR A 140 -14.82 16.90 3.15
C THR A 140 -13.34 16.62 3.41
N HIS A 141 -12.96 16.42 4.68
CA HIS A 141 -11.59 16.07 5.07
C HIS A 141 -11.22 14.61 4.77
N GLY A 142 -12.21 13.72 4.70
CA GLY A 142 -12.05 12.31 4.35
C GLY A 142 -13.04 11.39 5.07
N PRO A 143 -12.84 10.06 5.02
CA PRO A 143 -13.73 9.10 5.65
C PRO A 143 -13.79 9.30 7.17
N ALA A 144 -14.91 8.93 7.79
CA ALA A 144 -15.04 9.01 9.26
C ALA A 144 -14.05 8.08 9.98
N SER A 145 -13.73 6.94 9.36
CA SER A 145 -12.73 5.99 9.81
C SER A 145 -12.09 5.26 8.64
N PHE A 146 -10.87 4.76 8.84
CA PHE A 146 -10.20 3.89 7.88
C PHE A 146 -9.29 2.87 8.57
N SER A 147 -9.01 1.79 7.85
CA SER A 147 -8.06 0.74 8.23
C SER A 147 -6.73 0.98 7.53
N LEU A 148 -5.63 0.86 8.26
CA LEU A 148 -4.28 0.86 7.71
C LEU A 148 -3.53 -0.38 8.19
N LEU A 149 -3.20 -1.29 7.29
CA LEU A 149 -2.22 -2.33 7.52
C LEU A 149 -0.85 -1.82 7.04
N TYR A 150 0.05 -1.56 7.98
CA TYR A 150 1.42 -1.17 7.69
C TYR A 150 2.35 -2.38 7.80
N ILE A 151 3.18 -2.62 6.79
CA ILE A 151 4.12 -3.74 6.77
C ILE A 151 5.51 -3.22 6.40
N ARG A 152 6.49 -3.48 7.28
CA ARG A 152 7.88 -3.33 6.88
C ARG A 152 8.32 -4.56 6.11
N GLY A 153 8.27 -4.47 4.78
CA GLY A 153 8.51 -5.59 3.87
C GLY A 153 8.80 -5.10 2.46
N GLU A 154 9.19 -6.03 1.59
CA GLU A 154 9.39 -5.74 0.17
C GLU A 154 8.04 -5.81 -0.57
N GLY A 155 7.80 -4.86 -1.49
CA GLY A 155 6.50 -4.64 -2.11
C GLY A 155 6.00 -5.84 -2.93
N VAL A 156 6.83 -6.41 -3.80
CA VAL A 156 6.44 -7.53 -4.68
C VAL A 156 6.14 -8.79 -3.86
N ALA A 157 7.04 -9.14 -2.93
CA ALA A 157 6.89 -10.26 -2.02
C ALA A 157 5.63 -10.13 -1.14
N THR A 158 5.37 -8.93 -0.63
CA THR A 158 4.21 -8.66 0.22
C THR A 158 2.91 -8.73 -0.59
N TYR A 159 2.90 -8.22 -1.83
CA TYR A 159 1.75 -8.37 -2.70
C TYR A 159 1.44 -9.84 -2.99
N GLN A 160 2.48 -10.62 -3.27
CA GLN A 160 2.35 -12.06 -3.49
C GLN A 160 1.75 -12.76 -2.26
N ALA A 161 2.29 -12.50 -1.08
CA ALA A 161 1.84 -13.12 0.16
C ALA A 161 0.38 -12.77 0.52
N LEU A 162 -0.03 -11.52 0.33
CA LEU A 162 -1.35 -11.04 0.79
C LEU A 162 -2.44 -11.21 -0.26
N TYR A 163 -2.17 -10.90 -1.52
CA TYR A 163 -3.21 -10.84 -2.56
C TYR A 163 -3.22 -12.10 -3.41
N ILE A 164 -2.05 -12.57 -3.86
CA ILE A 164 -1.97 -13.76 -4.72
C ILE A 164 -2.33 -15.03 -3.93
N GLU A 165 -1.70 -15.27 -2.77
CA GLU A 165 -1.98 -16.50 -2.01
C GLU A 165 -3.39 -16.55 -1.44
N GLN A 166 -3.93 -15.40 -1.02
CA GLN A 166 -5.29 -15.34 -0.48
C GLN A 166 -6.36 -15.26 -1.57
N LYS A 167 -5.97 -15.10 -2.84
CA LYS A 167 -6.86 -14.91 -4.00
C LYS A 167 -7.81 -13.73 -3.82
N ILE A 168 -7.27 -12.63 -3.31
CA ILE A 168 -7.99 -11.38 -3.10
C ILE A 168 -7.33 -10.32 -3.97
N LEU A 169 -8.14 -9.52 -4.67
CA LEU A 169 -7.63 -8.35 -5.37
C LEU A 169 -7.82 -7.07 -4.53
N PRO A 170 -6.81 -6.20 -4.46
CA PRO A 170 -7.06 -4.83 -4.05
C PRO A 170 -7.89 -4.13 -5.13
N ARG A 171 -8.62 -3.08 -4.74
CA ARG A 171 -9.32 -2.23 -5.71
C ARG A 171 -8.35 -1.35 -6.47
N ILE A 172 -7.32 -0.87 -5.78
CA ILE A 172 -6.36 0.10 -6.30
C ILE A 172 -4.95 -0.37 -5.97
N VAL A 173 -4.06 -0.33 -6.96
CA VAL A 173 -2.60 -0.32 -6.72
C VAL A 173 -2.09 1.10 -6.89
N ALA A 174 -1.26 1.57 -5.97
CA ALA A 174 -0.63 2.88 -6.03
C ALA A 174 0.84 2.77 -6.47
N ILE A 175 1.20 3.45 -7.57
CA ILE A 175 2.57 3.61 -8.04
C ILE A 175 2.94 5.09 -7.88
N ILE A 176 3.40 5.43 -6.69
CA ILE A 176 3.71 6.81 -6.28
C ILE A 176 5.13 6.78 -5.73
N ARG A 177 6.08 7.37 -6.45
CA ARG A 177 7.51 7.29 -6.12
C ARG A 177 7.90 5.85 -5.75
N PRO A 178 7.81 4.88 -6.68
CA PRO A 178 7.87 3.45 -6.36
C PRO A 178 9.25 2.97 -5.90
N GLY A 179 10.12 3.86 -5.40
CA GLY A 179 11.39 3.53 -4.80
C GLY A 179 12.52 3.30 -5.79
N THR A 180 12.28 3.45 -7.10
CA THR A 180 13.30 3.31 -8.15
C THR A 180 14.46 4.30 -7.92
N GLY A 181 15.68 3.79 -7.75
CA GLY A 181 16.87 4.58 -7.43
C GLY A 181 17.17 4.59 -5.93
N PHE A 182 17.13 5.75 -5.27
CA PHE A 182 17.47 5.91 -3.85
C PHE A 182 16.31 5.67 -2.87
N GLY A 183 15.14 5.23 -3.36
CA GLY A 183 13.91 5.10 -2.56
C GLY A 183 13.64 3.70 -2.00
N GLY A 184 14.63 2.81 -2.02
CA GLY A 184 14.56 1.52 -1.32
C GLY A 184 14.02 0.32 -2.12
N ASN A 185 13.56 0.53 -3.36
CA ASN A 185 13.27 -0.56 -4.30
C ASN A 185 14.38 -0.66 -5.37
N TYR A 186 14.56 -1.85 -5.94
CA TYR A 186 15.53 -2.09 -7.02
C TYR A 186 15.02 -1.49 -8.35
N GLY A 187 15.92 -1.26 -9.30
CA GLY A 187 15.64 -0.47 -10.52
C GLY A 187 14.49 -0.96 -11.40
N ASP A 188 14.19 -2.26 -11.37
CA ASP A 188 13.20 -2.91 -12.26
C ASP A 188 11.92 -3.27 -11.48
N PHE A 189 11.63 -2.53 -10.40
CA PHE A 189 10.54 -2.83 -9.48
C PHE A 189 9.17 -2.81 -10.16
N GLU A 190 8.89 -1.83 -11.02
CA GLU A 190 7.58 -1.72 -11.66
C GLU A 190 7.31 -2.89 -12.60
N GLU A 191 8.32 -3.35 -13.34
CA GLU A 191 8.24 -4.52 -14.21
C GLU A 191 8.02 -5.80 -13.41
N LEU A 192 8.83 -6.04 -12.37
CA LEU A 192 8.69 -7.22 -11.52
C LEU A 192 7.33 -7.22 -10.79
N PHE A 193 6.87 -6.05 -10.35
CA PHE A 193 5.58 -5.93 -9.68
C PHE A 193 4.41 -6.15 -10.65
N PHE A 194 4.48 -5.58 -11.85
CA PHE A 194 3.47 -5.80 -12.89
C PHE A 194 3.33 -7.30 -13.21
N ASP A 195 4.45 -8.00 -13.40
CA ASP A 195 4.47 -9.45 -13.67
C ASP A 195 3.79 -10.24 -12.54
N VAL A 196 4.10 -9.92 -11.28
CA VAL A 196 3.48 -10.62 -10.13
C VAL A 196 2.00 -10.31 -10.01
N ALA A 197 1.60 -9.05 -10.22
CA ALA A 197 0.19 -8.68 -10.20
C ALA A 197 -0.60 -9.42 -11.29
N ALA A 198 0.00 -9.62 -12.47
CA ALA A 198 -0.62 -10.31 -13.60
C ALA A 198 -0.80 -11.83 -13.38
N ILE A 199 -0.13 -12.43 -12.40
CA ILE A 199 -0.31 -13.85 -12.03
C ILE A 199 -1.64 -14.08 -11.31
N HIS A 200 -2.28 -13.04 -10.76
CA HIS A 200 -3.49 -13.21 -9.97
C HIS A 200 -4.62 -13.87 -10.81
N PRO A 201 -5.27 -14.94 -10.32
CA PRO A 201 -6.22 -15.74 -11.12
C PRO A 201 -7.45 -14.96 -11.60
N GLU A 202 -7.86 -13.93 -10.85
CA GLU A 202 -8.97 -13.03 -11.21
C GLU A 202 -8.53 -11.84 -12.09
N GLY A 203 -7.30 -11.84 -12.60
CA GLY A 203 -6.74 -10.75 -13.38
C GLY A 203 -6.14 -9.63 -12.52
N MET A 204 -5.95 -8.46 -13.11
CA MET A 204 -5.30 -7.30 -12.47
C MET A 204 -6.26 -6.51 -11.59
N PRO A 205 -5.75 -5.72 -10.62
CA PRO A 205 -6.53 -4.70 -9.91
C PRO A 205 -7.30 -3.79 -10.88
N LEU A 206 -8.49 -3.34 -10.50
CA LEU A 206 -9.35 -2.56 -11.41
C LEU A 206 -8.83 -1.14 -11.69
N ARG A 207 -7.97 -0.62 -10.80
CA ARG A 207 -7.52 0.77 -10.86
C ARG A 207 -6.06 0.93 -10.46
N LEU A 208 -5.43 1.92 -11.06
CA LEU A 208 -4.07 2.34 -10.78
C LEU A 208 -4.08 3.80 -10.31
N LEU A 209 -3.53 4.08 -9.14
CA LEU A 209 -3.25 5.43 -8.68
C LEU A 209 -1.78 5.74 -8.99
N GLU A 210 -1.52 6.70 -9.86
CA GLU A 210 -0.17 7.01 -10.32
C GLU A 210 0.17 8.48 -10.06
N TRP A 211 1.41 8.73 -9.66
CA TRP A 211 1.93 10.08 -9.52
C TRP A 211 2.49 10.62 -10.84
N HIS A 212 2.43 11.93 -11.03
CA HIS A 212 3.02 12.60 -12.18
C HIS A 212 3.37 14.06 -11.84
N SER A 213 4.24 14.68 -12.64
CA SER A 213 4.48 16.12 -12.53
C SER A 213 3.23 16.88 -12.98
N VAL A 214 2.92 17.99 -12.30
CA VAL A 214 1.85 18.91 -12.71
C VAL A 214 2.16 19.54 -14.07
N ASN A 215 3.43 19.82 -14.36
CA ASN A 215 3.87 20.45 -15.60
C ASN A 215 4.04 19.45 -16.76
N HIS A 216 4.17 18.16 -16.44
CA HIS A 216 4.30 17.07 -17.40
C HIS A 216 3.35 15.93 -17.02
N PRO A 217 2.04 16.10 -17.24
CA PRO A 217 1.03 15.12 -16.82
C PRO A 217 1.00 13.86 -17.71
N ASN A 218 1.75 13.85 -18.81
CA ASN A 218 1.82 12.70 -19.70
C ASN A 218 2.50 11.54 -18.97
N ARG A 219 1.82 10.39 -18.96
CA ARG A 219 2.35 9.15 -18.39
C ARG A 219 3.54 8.66 -19.20
N ASN A 220 4.48 8.01 -18.53
CA ASN A 220 5.60 7.37 -19.19
C ASN A 220 5.09 6.22 -20.08
N ALA A 221 5.17 6.37 -21.41
CA ALA A 221 4.69 5.38 -22.36
C ALA A 221 5.40 4.02 -22.23
N ASP A 222 6.60 3.99 -21.65
CA ASP A 222 7.38 2.78 -21.40
C ASP A 222 6.98 2.07 -20.10
N SER A 223 6.17 2.70 -19.23
CA SER A 223 5.68 2.05 -18.01
C SER A 223 4.81 0.84 -18.36
N PRO A 224 5.01 -0.32 -17.72
CA PRO A 224 4.23 -1.52 -18.00
C PRO A 224 2.73 -1.33 -17.69
N TRP A 225 2.41 -0.36 -16.81
CA TRP A 225 1.05 -0.07 -16.38
C TRP A 225 0.22 0.70 -17.42
N VAL A 226 0.83 1.50 -18.31
CA VAL A 226 0.08 2.43 -19.18
C VAL A 226 -0.90 1.73 -20.11
N LYS A 227 -0.47 0.64 -20.75
CA LYS A 227 -1.31 -0.11 -21.69
C LYS A 227 -2.49 -0.78 -21.00
N HIS A 228 -2.31 -1.22 -19.75
CA HIS A 228 -3.35 -1.93 -19.01
C HIS A 228 -4.37 -0.98 -18.39
N TYR A 229 -3.96 0.25 -18.04
CA TYR A 229 -4.83 1.26 -17.41
C TYR A 229 -4.99 2.53 -18.26
N PRO A 230 -5.60 2.48 -19.46
CA PRO A 230 -5.61 3.62 -20.39
C PRO A 230 -6.60 4.72 -20.00
N THR A 231 -7.61 4.40 -19.20
CA THR A 231 -8.74 5.32 -18.96
C THR A 231 -8.46 6.22 -17.77
N HIS A 232 -8.33 7.53 -17.98
CA HIS A 232 -8.24 8.50 -16.89
C HIS A 232 -9.61 8.66 -16.20
N LEU A 233 -9.68 8.37 -14.89
CA LEU A 233 -10.93 8.38 -14.12
C LEU A 233 -11.06 9.60 -13.20
N LEU A 234 -9.97 10.02 -12.58
CA LEU A 234 -9.95 11.08 -11.58
C LEU A 234 -8.56 11.71 -11.48
N GLY A 235 -8.48 13.03 -11.34
CA GLY A 235 -7.24 13.75 -11.18
C GLY A 235 -7.15 14.98 -12.08
N PRO A 236 -6.09 15.80 -11.93
CA PRO A 236 -5.01 15.65 -10.95
C PRO A 236 -5.48 15.93 -9.51
N LEU A 237 -5.01 15.13 -8.56
CA LEU A 237 -5.20 15.31 -7.12
C LEU A 237 -3.90 15.82 -6.48
N PRO A 238 -3.94 16.82 -5.59
CA PRO A 238 -2.72 17.32 -4.96
C PRO A 238 -1.95 16.25 -4.17
N LYS A 239 -0.62 16.26 -4.29
CA LYS A 239 0.30 15.45 -3.47
C LYS A 239 0.70 16.22 -2.21
N ASP A 240 0.64 15.58 -1.05
CA ASP A 240 1.01 16.25 0.20
C ASP A 240 2.51 16.55 0.25
N GLY A 241 2.85 17.79 0.61
CA GLY A 241 4.24 18.26 0.71
C GLY A 241 4.97 18.48 -0.63
N GLU A 242 4.33 18.21 -1.76
CA GLU A 242 4.97 18.18 -3.08
C GLU A 242 4.10 18.89 -4.13
N PRO A 243 4.06 20.24 -4.16
CA PRO A 243 3.12 20.99 -5.00
C PRO A 243 3.34 20.82 -6.51
N ASP A 244 4.54 20.41 -6.93
CA ASP A 244 4.89 20.17 -8.33
C ASP A 244 4.44 18.78 -8.84
N PHE A 245 3.87 17.97 -7.94
CA PHE A 245 3.41 16.62 -8.24
C PHE A 245 1.93 16.44 -7.90
N ALA A 246 1.28 15.56 -8.66
CA ALA A 246 -0.12 15.22 -8.48
C ALA A 246 -0.33 13.71 -8.61
N LEU A 247 -1.49 13.25 -8.17
CA LEU A 247 -1.94 11.87 -8.31
C LEU A 247 -3.13 11.81 -9.27
N SER A 248 -3.13 10.84 -10.16
CA SER A 248 -4.26 10.55 -11.04
C SER A 248 -4.63 9.08 -10.98
N LEU A 249 -5.93 8.80 -11.04
CA LEU A 249 -6.51 7.46 -10.99
C LEU A 249 -6.86 7.02 -12.41
N TYR A 250 -6.43 5.83 -12.77
CA TYR A 250 -6.69 5.22 -14.06
C TYR A 250 -7.44 3.89 -13.90
N GLY A 251 -8.29 3.57 -14.87
CA GLY A 251 -9.07 2.33 -14.92
C GLY A 251 -8.49 1.33 -15.91
N ALA A 252 -8.57 0.05 -15.55
CA ALA A 252 -8.17 -1.07 -16.41
C ALA A 252 -9.04 -1.19 -17.68
N VAL A 253 -8.52 -1.88 -18.70
CA VAL A 253 -9.26 -2.30 -19.91
C VAL A 253 -10.29 -3.39 -19.64
#